data_AF-A0A1A8LGG4-F1
#
_entry.id   AF-A0A1A8LGG4-F1
#
_cell.length_a   1.000
_cell.length_b   1.000
_cell.length_c   1.000
_cell.angle_alpha   90.00
_cell.angle_beta   90.00
_cell.angle_gamma   90.00
#
_symmetry.space_group_name_H-M   'P 1'
#
loop_
_entity.id
_entity.type
_entity.pdbx_description
1 polymer ?
#
loop_
_entity_poly.entity_id
_entity_poly.type
_entity_poly.pdbx_seq_one_letter_code
_entity_poly.pdbx_strand_id
1 'polypeptide(L)'
;QKLLIPFYPCSIESILCYCFCAWFSSCTSAQRKSLQRIVETAQQIIGCRLSSLDELHKFRCLRRAESPLKDPSHPAHDLFQLLPSEKRYRNIKTRTKRLQCSFYPVAIKALNGN
;
A
#
# COMPACT_ATOMS: atom_id res chain seq x y z
N GLN A 1 7.77 3.82 -28.05
CA GLN A 1 7.47 2.95 -26.88
C GLN A 1 8.43 3.12 -25.70
N LYS A 2 9.76 3.27 -25.90
CA LYS A 2 10.74 3.41 -24.79
C LYS A 2 10.45 4.56 -23.81
N LEU A 3 9.83 5.66 -24.27
CA LEU A 3 9.48 6.81 -23.43
C LEU A 3 8.24 6.57 -22.53
N LEU A 4 7.32 5.69 -22.92
CA LEU A 4 6.08 5.46 -22.17
C LEU A 4 6.30 4.57 -20.93
N ILE A 5 7.32 3.70 -20.99
CA ILE A 5 7.71 2.83 -19.88
C ILE A 5 8.09 3.63 -18.61
N PRO A 6 8.97 4.64 -18.66
CA PRO A 6 9.26 5.49 -17.50
C PRO A 6 8.17 6.54 -17.25
N PHE A 7 7.39 6.93 -18.27
CA PHE A 7 6.32 7.92 -18.08
C PHE A 7 5.23 7.44 -17.10
N TYR A 8 4.82 6.17 -17.18
CA TYR A 8 3.81 5.62 -16.28
C TYR A 8 4.16 5.76 -14.79
N PRO A 9 5.32 5.25 -14.30
CA PRO A 9 5.66 5.34 -12.89
C PRO A 9 5.86 6.80 -12.43
N CYS A 10 6.43 7.65 -13.29
CA CYS A 10 6.69 9.06 -12.96
C CYS A 10 5.41 9.89 -12.83
N SER A 11 4.38 9.62 -13.65
CA SER A 11 3.18 10.45 -13.74
C SER A 11 1.96 9.76 -13.15
N ILE A 12 1.50 8.68 -13.79
CA ILE A 12 0.24 8.02 -13.46
C ILE A 12 0.35 7.30 -12.12
N GLU A 13 1.38 6.47 -11.94
CA GLU A 13 1.60 5.75 -10.68
C GLU A 13 1.84 6.74 -9.52
N SER A 14 2.60 7.82 -9.76
CA SER A 14 2.86 8.85 -8.74
C SER A 14 1.56 9.49 -8.22
N ILE A 15 0.65 9.86 -9.12
CA ILE A 15 -0.67 10.42 -8.75
C ILE A 15 -1.54 9.37 -8.07
N LEU A 16 -1.62 8.15 -8.62
CA LEU A 16 -2.41 7.07 -8.03
C LEU A 16 -1.89 6.66 -6.64
N CYS A 17 -0.57 6.68 -6.44
CA CYS A 17 0.06 6.33 -5.18
C CYS A 17 0.14 7.51 -4.20
N TYR A 18 -0.30 8.71 -4.58
CA TYR A 18 -0.33 9.84 -3.68
C TYR A 18 -1.28 9.54 -2.51
N CYS A 19 -0.71 9.57 -1.29
CA CYS A 19 -1.41 9.22 -0.06
C CYS A 19 -2.09 7.83 -0.08
N PHE A 20 -1.62 6.88 -0.89
CA PHE A 20 -2.30 5.60 -1.14
C PHE A 20 -2.66 4.84 0.15
N CYS A 21 -1.73 4.86 1.10
CA CYS A 21 -1.82 4.25 2.41
C CYS A 21 -2.94 4.81 3.30
N ALA A 22 -3.48 6.00 2.99
CA ALA A 22 -4.51 6.66 3.79
C ALA A 22 -5.93 6.33 3.29
N TRP A 23 -6.13 6.11 1.99
CA TRP A 23 -7.47 6.06 1.40
C TRP A 23 -7.82 4.74 0.71
N PHE A 24 -6.87 4.01 0.13
CA PHE A 24 -7.20 2.86 -0.75
C PHE A 24 -7.89 1.71 -0.03
N SER A 25 -7.46 1.42 1.20
CA SER A 25 -8.09 0.40 2.04
C SER A 25 -9.55 0.72 2.38
N SER A 26 -9.95 1.99 2.25
CA SER A 26 -11.33 2.46 2.46
C SER A 26 -12.16 2.50 1.17
N CYS A 27 -11.57 2.24 0.00
CA CYS A 27 -12.30 2.25 -1.27
C CYS A 27 -13.33 1.13 -1.38
N THR A 28 -14.47 1.48 -1.96
CA THR A 28 -15.50 0.51 -2.36
C THR A 28 -15.01 -0.36 -3.52
N SER A 29 -15.65 -1.51 -3.72
CA SER A 29 -15.34 -2.39 -4.86
C SER A 29 -15.52 -1.70 -6.21
N ALA A 30 -16.49 -0.79 -6.33
CA ALA A 30 -16.72 -0.01 -7.54
C ALA A 30 -15.55 0.97 -7.79
N GLN A 31 -15.10 1.70 -6.77
CA GLN A 31 -13.94 2.59 -6.88
C GLN A 31 -12.66 1.83 -7.25
N ARG A 32 -12.42 0.68 -6.61
CA ARG A 32 -11.26 -0.18 -6.92
C ARG A 32 -11.27 -0.64 -8.38
N LYS A 33 -12.42 -1.07 -8.89
CA LYS A 33 -12.59 -1.45 -10.31
C LYS A 33 -12.29 -0.27 -11.25
N SER A 34 -12.83 0.92 -10.94
CA SER A 34 -12.58 2.11 -11.76
C SER A 34 -11.09 2.50 -11.79
N LEU A 35 -10.40 2.43 -10.66
CA LEU A 35 -8.96 2.69 -10.60
C LEU A 35 -8.17 1.61 -11.35
N GLN A 36 -8.54 0.33 -11.22
CA GLN A 36 -7.83 -0.76 -11.87
C GLN A 36 -7.91 -0.65 -13.41
N ARG A 37 -9.03 -0.17 -13.95
CA ARG A 37 -9.18 0.13 -15.38
C ARG A 37 -8.19 1.17 -15.89
N ILE A 38 -7.76 2.14 -15.06
CA ILE A 38 -6.73 3.12 -15.43
C ILE A 38 -5.40 2.40 -15.67
N VAL A 39 -5.04 1.47 -14.76
CA VAL A 39 -3.82 0.66 -14.88
C VAL A 39 -3.90 -0.27 -16.09
N GLU A 40 -5.04 -0.92 -16.31
CA GLU A 40 -5.27 -1.78 -17.47
C GLU A 40 -5.14 -1.01 -18.79
N THR A 41 -5.74 0.18 -18.86
CA THR A 41 -5.64 1.04 -20.05
C THR A 41 -4.21 1.49 -20.30
N ALA A 42 -3.49 1.90 -19.26
CA ALA A 42 -2.08 2.24 -19.37
C ALA A 42 -1.24 1.04 -19.85
N GLN A 43 -1.50 -0.15 -19.32
CA GLN A 43 -0.85 -1.39 -19.74
C GLN A 43 -1.09 -1.69 -21.23
N GLN A 44 -2.33 -1.51 -21.73
CA GLN A 44 -2.63 -1.70 -23.15
C GLN A 44 -1.89 -0.69 -24.04
N ILE A 45 -1.81 0.57 -23.63
CA ILE A 45 -1.13 1.63 -24.40
C ILE A 45 0.39 1.40 -24.45
N ILE A 46 0.99 1.04 -23.31
CA ILE A 46 2.44 0.84 -23.20
C ILE A 46 2.86 -0.48 -23.85
N GLY A 47 1.99 -1.50 -23.78
CA GLY A 47 2.26 -2.84 -24.29
C GLY A 47 3.11 -3.69 -23.35
N CYS A 48 3.18 -3.36 -22.07
CA CYS A 48 3.92 -4.13 -21.05
C CYS A 48 3.06 -4.41 -19.82
N ARG A 49 3.33 -5.51 -19.11
CA ARG A 49 2.65 -5.78 -17.84
C ARG A 49 3.01 -4.72 -16.80
N LEU A 50 2.00 -4.15 -16.17
CA LEU A 50 2.13 -3.22 -15.05
C LEU A 50 1.69 -3.90 -13.76
N SER A 51 2.19 -3.43 -12.62
CA SER A 51 1.76 -3.90 -11.30
C SER A 51 0.27 -3.60 -11.08
N SER A 52 -0.44 -4.54 -10.47
CA SER A 52 -1.83 -4.30 -10.06
C SER A 52 -1.92 -3.24 -8.96
N LEU A 53 -3.09 -2.62 -8.78
CA LEU A 53 -3.26 -1.62 -7.72
C LEU A 53 -3.08 -2.19 -6.32
N ASP A 54 -3.51 -3.43 -6.10
CA ASP A 54 -3.37 -4.07 -4.79
C ASP A 54 -1.88 -4.36 -4.48
N GLU A 55 -1.09 -4.76 -5.49
CA GLU A 55 0.36 -4.92 -5.34
C GLU A 55 1.06 -3.59 -5.07
N LEU A 56 0.72 -2.54 -5.82
CA LEU A 56 1.26 -1.20 -5.60
C LEU A 56 0.92 -0.70 -4.20
N HIS A 57 -0.32 -0.88 -3.74
CA HIS A 57 -0.73 -0.51 -2.40
C HIS A 57 0.05 -1.30 -1.33
N LYS A 58 0.18 -2.63 -1.49
CA LYS A 58 0.96 -3.47 -0.57
C LYS A 58 2.41 -2.99 -0.51
N PHE A 59 3.05 -2.78 -1.66
CA PHE A 59 4.42 -2.30 -1.75
C PHE A 59 4.60 -0.94 -1.06
N ARG A 60 3.71 0.02 -1.33
CA ARG A 60 3.75 1.36 -0.71
C ARG A 60 3.53 1.29 0.80
N CYS A 61 2.61 0.44 1.28
CA CYS A 61 2.38 0.23 2.70
C CYS A 61 3.63 -0.32 3.40
N LEU A 62 4.27 -1.34 2.82
CA LEU A 62 5.51 -1.92 3.35
C LEU A 62 6.63 -0.88 3.40
N ARG A 63 6.86 -0.18 2.27
CA ARG A 63 7.89 0.86 2.18
C ARG A 63 7.67 1.99 3.20
N ARG A 64 6.42 2.40 3.42
CA ARG A 64 6.11 3.44 4.42
C ARG A 64 6.24 2.92 5.86
N ALA A 65 6.03 1.63 6.10
CA ALA A 65 6.24 1.01 7.41
C ALA A 65 7.74 0.85 7.74
N GLU A 66 8.65 0.92 6.78
CA GLU A 66 10.09 0.84 7.08
C GLU A 66 10.59 1.95 8.01
N SER A 67 10.05 3.17 7.89
CA SER A 67 10.47 4.30 8.73
C SER A 67 10.24 4.03 10.23
N PRO A 68 9.00 3.75 10.70
CA PRO A 68 8.77 3.42 12.10
C PRO A 68 9.47 2.14 12.56
N LEU A 69 9.75 1.19 11.65
CA LEU A 69 10.46 -0.04 12.01
C LEU A 69 11.95 0.19 12.24
N LYS A 70 12.57 1.08 11.47
CA LYS A 70 14.02 1.36 11.53
C LYS A 70 14.39 2.38 12.60
N ASP A 71 13.47 3.26 12.96
CA ASP A 71 13.71 4.36 13.90
C ASP A 71 12.93 4.14 15.22
N PRO A 72 13.63 3.76 16.32
CA PRO A 72 13.01 3.62 17.64
C PRO A 72 12.43 4.91 18.20
N SER A 73 12.90 6.08 17.75
CA SER A 73 12.39 7.38 18.20
C SER A 73 11.12 7.80 17.46
N HIS A 74 10.73 7.06 16.43
CA HIS A 74 9.54 7.37 15.64
C HIS A 74 8.27 7.19 16.51
N PRO A 75 7.32 8.14 16.49
CA PRO A 75 6.13 8.11 17.37
C PRO A 75 5.22 6.89 17.17
N ALA A 76 5.32 6.24 16.01
CA ALA A 76 4.59 5.03 15.69
C ALA A 76 5.39 3.72 15.88
N HIS A 77 6.64 3.77 16.37
CA HIS A 77 7.48 2.58 16.56
C HIS A 77 6.79 1.52 17.43
N ASP A 78 6.20 1.96 18.54
CA ASP A 78 5.48 1.10 19.49
C ASP A 78 4.23 0.43 18.91
N LEU A 79 3.72 0.90 17.77
CA LEU A 79 2.61 0.23 17.08
C LEU A 79 3.09 -1.02 16.33
N PHE A 80 4.38 -1.13 16.02
CA PHE A 80 4.99 -2.25 15.29
C PHE A 80 5.79 -3.16 16.22
N GLN A 81 5.16 -3.62 17.30
CA GLN A 81 5.78 -4.58 18.21
C GLN A 81 5.71 -6.01 17.68
N LEU A 82 6.85 -6.71 17.70
CA LEU A 82 6.89 -8.15 17.44
C LEU A 82 6.30 -8.94 18.62
N LEU A 83 5.74 -10.11 18.30
CA LEU A 83 5.38 -11.12 19.30
C LEU A 83 6.65 -11.81 19.83
N PRO A 84 6.58 -12.52 20.98
CA PRO A 84 7.74 -13.23 21.53
C PRO A 84 8.39 -14.25 20.58
N SER A 85 7.67 -14.71 19.56
CA SER A 85 8.21 -15.58 18.52
C SER A 85 9.04 -14.86 17.47
N GLU A 86 9.08 -13.51 17.50
CA GLU A 86 9.77 -12.59 16.58
C GLU A 86 9.37 -12.70 15.09
N LYS A 87 8.41 -13.57 14.76
CA LYS A 87 7.97 -13.82 13.39
C LYS A 87 6.83 -12.93 12.92
N ARG A 88 6.06 -12.36 13.85
CA ARG A 88 4.83 -11.63 13.55
C ARG A 88 4.70 -10.40 14.42
N TYR A 89 4.16 -9.35 13.84
CA TYR A 89 3.78 -8.12 14.51
C TYR A 89 2.43 -8.28 15.20
N ARG A 90 2.29 -7.63 16.35
CA ARG A 90 1.05 -7.58 17.13
C ARG A 90 -0.01 -6.80 16.35
N ASN A 91 -1.14 -7.45 16.07
CA ASN A 91 -2.26 -6.79 15.41
C ASN A 91 -2.87 -5.69 16.31
N ILE A 92 -3.19 -4.54 15.72
CA ILE A 92 -3.96 -3.47 16.37
C ILE A 92 -5.41 -3.93 16.48
N LYS A 93 -5.96 -3.91 17.70
CA LYS A 93 -7.37 -4.18 17.95
C LYS A 93 -8.20 -3.00 17.45
N THR A 94 -9.11 -3.25 16.51
CA THR A 94 -9.96 -2.20 15.91
C THR A 94 -11.43 -2.57 16.03
N ARG A 95 -12.29 -1.64 16.47
CA ARG A 95 -13.75 -1.84 16.52
C ARG A 95 -14.51 -1.23 15.34
N THR A 96 -13.87 -0.35 14.58
CA THR A 96 -14.50 0.38 13.46
C THR A 96 -13.79 0.06 12.15
N LYS A 97 -14.57 0.03 11.06
CA LYS A 97 -14.04 -0.17 9.70
C LYS A 97 -13.05 0.93 9.33
N ARG A 98 -13.32 2.18 9.72
CA ARG A 98 -12.45 3.34 9.49
C ARG A 98 -11.04 3.11 10.04
N LEU A 99 -10.91 2.69 11.31
CA LEU A 99 -9.59 2.41 11.89
C LEU A 99 -8.98 1.16 11.25
N GLN A 100 -9.77 0.10 11.02
CA GLN A 100 -9.31 -1.13 10.39
C GLN A 100 -8.70 -0.89 8.98
N CYS A 101 -9.22 0.10 8.26
CA CYS A 101 -8.78 0.51 6.93
C CYS A 101 -7.76 1.66 6.94
N SER A 102 -7.31 2.11 8.11
CA SER A 102 -6.23 3.09 8.20
C SER A 102 -4.86 2.44 7.95
N PHE A 103 -3.82 3.27 7.79
CA PHE A 103 -2.47 2.81 7.46
C PHE A 103 -1.92 1.74 8.41
N TYR A 104 -1.89 1.97 9.73
CA TYR A 104 -1.16 1.09 10.66
C TYR A 104 -1.72 -0.35 10.71
N PRO A 105 -3.04 -0.58 10.88
CA PRO A 105 -3.56 -1.95 10.89
C PRO A 105 -3.38 -2.66 9.55
N VAL A 106 -3.42 -1.93 8.44
CA VAL A 106 -3.19 -2.46 7.09
C VAL A 106 -1.71 -2.83 6.90
N ALA A 107 -0.79 -1.96 7.32
CA ALA A 107 0.65 -2.20 7.23
C ALA A 107 1.07 -3.42 8.06
N ILE A 108 0.56 -3.56 9.29
CA ILE A 108 0.84 -4.72 10.15
C ILE A 108 0.32 -6.02 9.51
N LYS A 109 -0.88 -6.00 8.92
CA LYS A 109 -1.41 -7.16 8.18
C LYS A 109 -0.55 -7.50 6.97
N ALA A 110 -0.07 -6.49 6.24
CA ALA A 110 0.80 -6.69 5.09
C ALA A 110 2.16 -7.29 5.51
N LEU A 111 2.72 -6.85 6.63
CA LEU A 111 3.96 -7.39 7.21
C LEU A 111 3.79 -8.83 7.71
N ASN A 112 2.63 -9.17 8.28
CA ASN A 112 2.34 -10.51 8.80
C ASN A 112 1.96 -11.53 7.71
N GLY A 113 1.61 -11.08 6.52
CA GLY A 113 1.28 -11.91 5.36
C GLY A 113 2.41 -12.05 4.34
N ASN A 114 3.59 -11.49 4.65
CA ASN A 114 4.85 -11.86 4.00
C ASN A 114 5.47 -13.05 4.74
#